data_AF-A0A2H0WFH0-F1
#
_entry.id   AF-A0A2H0WFH0-F1
#
_cell.length_a   1.000
_cell.length_b   1.000
_cell.length_c   1.000
_cell.angle_alpha   90.00
_cell.angle_beta   90.00
_cell.angle_gamma   90.00
#
_symmetry.space_group_name_H-M   'P 1'
#
loop_
_entity.id
_entity.type
_entity.pdbx_description
1 polymer ?
#
loop_
_entity_poly.entity_id
_entity_poly.type
_entity_poly.pdbx_seq_one_letter_code
_entity_poly.pdbx_strand_id
1 'polypeptide(L)'
;MLPILVMANEGGASGHAEGIPLKLIGYQTVNVVIMFAGLIYFLKDGLKKYFIDKRASFLLAAEKSEAARREAEQEHLQIQVKLSKLESTADESVARAKAEAADLRKQMLVEAEAISKRIKIEADLAAKMEIQRAKITLRKELVQEAIGAARTQLDTKVTAEDHQRLQSNFINNIQAVQR
;
A
#
# COMPACT_ATOMS: atom_id res chain seq x y z
N MET A 1 38.65 52.35 -19.05
CA MET A 1 39.68 52.66 -20.07
C MET A 1 39.03 52.66 -21.45
N LEU A 2 38.48 53.82 -21.84
CA LEU A 2 38.30 54.29 -23.23
C LEU A 2 37.76 55.74 -23.12
N PRO A 3 38.41 56.75 -23.73
CA PRO A 3 38.14 58.15 -23.46
C PRO A 3 36.91 58.64 -24.23
N ILE A 4 36.06 59.40 -23.55
CA ILE A 4 34.97 60.16 -24.16
C ILE A 4 35.62 61.27 -24.98
N LEU A 5 35.59 61.11 -26.31
CA LEU A 5 35.97 62.14 -27.26
C LEU A 5 34.87 63.21 -27.23
N VAL A 6 35.05 64.20 -26.36
CA VAL A 6 34.33 65.47 -26.42
C VAL A 6 34.83 66.21 -27.66
N MET A 7 34.10 66.10 -28.77
CA MET A 7 34.24 67.09 -29.84
C MET A 7 33.52 68.35 -29.40
N ALA A 8 34.33 69.26 -28.85
CA ALA A 8 33.98 70.65 -28.67
C ALA A 8 33.66 71.25 -30.05
N ASN A 9 32.42 71.64 -30.24
CA ASN A 9 32.02 72.51 -31.35
C ASN A 9 32.64 73.89 -31.06
N GLU A 10 33.71 74.23 -31.77
CA GLU A 10 34.31 75.57 -31.77
C GLU A 10 33.29 76.58 -32.33
N GLY A 11 32.46 77.10 -31.42
CA GLY A 11 31.69 78.30 -31.64
C GLY A 11 32.63 79.49 -31.65
N GLY A 12 32.93 80.00 -32.85
CA GLY A 12 33.64 81.25 -33.04
C GLY A 12 32.91 82.40 -32.31
N ALA A 13 33.62 82.99 -31.34
CA ALA A 13 33.22 84.20 -30.65
C ALA A 13 34.35 85.23 -30.74
N SER A 14 34.26 86.11 -31.74
CA SER A 14 34.91 87.42 -31.71
C SER A 14 33.81 88.46 -31.93
N GLY A 15 33.43 89.13 -30.85
CA GLY A 15 32.40 90.14 -30.85
C GLY A 15 32.84 91.41 -31.56
N HIS A 16 31.92 92.07 -32.25
CA HIS A 16 31.83 93.52 -32.44
C HIS A 16 30.34 93.89 -32.45
N ALA A 17 30.01 94.95 -31.72
CA ALA A 17 28.66 95.45 -31.53
C ALA A 17 28.17 96.19 -32.78
N GLU A 18 27.14 95.68 -33.45
CA GLU A 18 26.11 96.45 -34.16
C GLU A 18 25.03 95.51 -34.71
N GLY A 19 23.84 95.54 -34.09
CA GLY A 19 22.65 94.79 -34.52
C GLY A 19 22.73 93.28 -34.27
N ILE A 20 21.72 92.72 -33.60
CA ILE A 20 21.55 91.26 -33.59
C ILE A 20 21.53 90.81 -35.05
N PRO A 21 22.43 89.91 -35.51
CA PRO A 21 22.40 89.41 -36.88
C PRO A 21 21.22 88.42 -36.99
N LEU A 22 20.00 88.95 -36.95
CA LEU A 22 18.73 88.23 -37.00
C LEU A 22 18.65 87.31 -38.21
N LYS A 23 19.36 87.66 -39.30
CA LYS A 23 19.48 86.82 -40.50
C LYS A 23 20.33 85.57 -40.29
N LEU A 24 21.43 85.66 -39.54
CA LEU A 24 22.32 84.51 -39.28
C LEU A 24 21.71 83.57 -38.25
N ILE A 25 21.13 84.13 -37.19
CA ILE A 25 20.36 83.38 -36.18
C ILE A 25 19.12 82.75 -36.82
N GLY A 26 18.43 83.45 -37.73
CA GLY A 26 17.31 82.92 -38.49
C GLY A 26 17.69 81.72 -39.37
N TYR A 27 18.79 81.79 -40.11
CA TYR A 27 19.26 80.68 -40.94
C TYR A 27 19.68 79.45 -40.12
N GLN A 28 20.41 79.67 -39.02
CA GLN A 28 20.76 78.58 -38.09
C GLN A 28 19.52 77.96 -37.44
N THR A 29 18.52 78.78 -37.06
CA THR A 29 17.26 78.29 -36.49
C THR A 29 16.50 77.44 -37.51
N VAL A 30 16.38 77.89 -38.76
CA VAL A 30 15.74 77.09 -39.83
C VAL A 30 16.47 75.78 -40.05
N ASN A 31 17.81 75.77 -40.06
CA ASN A 31 18.60 74.55 -40.23
C ASN A 31 18.37 73.55 -39.08
N VAL A 32 18.37 74.02 -37.83
CA VAL A 32 18.08 73.19 -36.65
C VAL A 32 16.64 72.66 -36.69
N VAL A 33 15.67 73.50 -37.07
CA VAL A 33 14.27 73.07 -37.22
C VAL A 33 14.12 71.99 -38.29
N ILE A 34 14.78 72.12 -39.45
CA ILE A 34 14.77 71.10 -40.50
C ILE A 34 15.41 69.80 -40.00
N MET A 35 16.52 69.87 -39.27
CA MET A 35 17.17 68.71 -38.67
C MET A 35 16.25 67.99 -37.67
N PHE A 36 15.62 68.73 -36.75
CA PHE A 36 14.68 68.17 -35.78
C PHE A 36 13.41 67.63 -36.46
N ALA A 37 12.90 68.30 -37.50
CA ALA A 37 11.76 67.83 -38.27
C ALA A 37 12.08 66.50 -38.97
N GLY A 38 13.26 66.37 -39.59
CA GLY A 38 13.73 65.12 -40.19
C GLY A 38 13.91 64.00 -39.15
N LEU A 39 14.49 64.34 -37.99
CA LEU A 39 14.69 63.40 -36.88
C LEU A 39 13.36 62.88 -36.33
N ILE A 40 12.39 63.77 -36.06
CA ILE A 40 11.05 63.40 -35.60
C ILE A 40 10.34 62.57 -36.67
N TYR A 41 10.47 62.94 -37.95
CA TYR A 41 9.87 62.17 -39.04
C TYR A 41 10.39 60.73 -39.10
N PHE A 42 11.69 60.51 -38.86
CA PHE A 42 12.30 59.18 -38.89
C PHE A 42 12.07 58.38 -37.58
N LEU A 43 12.11 59.03 -36.41
CA LEU A 43 12.00 58.35 -35.11
C LEU A 43 10.55 58.08 -34.67
N LYS A 44 9.56 58.87 -35.12
CA LYS A 44 8.17 58.75 -34.66
C LYS A 44 7.61 57.33 -34.81
N ASP A 45 7.97 56.64 -35.89
CA ASP A 45 7.42 55.31 -36.20
C ASP A 45 8.12 54.23 -35.37
N GLY A 46 9.45 54.32 -35.19
CA GLY A 46 10.22 53.43 -34.33
C GLY A 46 9.86 53.57 -32.84
N LEU A 47 9.71 54.80 -32.35
CA LEU A 47 9.31 55.04 -30.96
C LEU A 47 7.89 54.53 -30.67
N LYS A 48 6.92 54.86 -31.54
CA LYS A 48 5.54 54.38 -31.37
C LYS A 48 5.49 52.85 -31.36
N LYS A 49 6.17 52.20 -32.31
CA LYS A 49 6.21 50.73 -32.37
C LYS A 49 6.84 50.14 -31.10
N TYR A 50 7.95 50.68 -30.62
CA TYR A 50 8.60 50.20 -29.39
C TYR A 50 7.67 50.29 -28.16
N PHE A 51 6.97 51.40 -27.96
CA PHE A 51 6.04 51.55 -26.83
C PHE A 51 4.80 50.64 -26.96
N ILE A 52 4.29 50.43 -28.18
CA ILE A 52 3.20 49.49 -28.44
C ILE A 52 3.65 48.05 -28.14
N ASP A 53 4.80 47.64 -28.66
CA ASP A 53 5.37 46.31 -28.45
C ASP A 53 5.68 46.06 -26.97
N LYS A 54 6.20 47.06 -26.25
CA LYS A 54 6.42 46.96 -24.80
C LYS A 54 5.12 46.81 -24.03
N ARG A 55 4.10 47.62 -24.33
CA ARG A 55 2.79 47.49 -23.70
C ARG A 55 2.18 46.12 -23.98
N ALA A 56 2.25 45.63 -25.23
CA ALA A 56 1.77 44.31 -25.60
C ALA A 56 2.53 43.21 -24.83
N SER A 57 3.86 43.30 -24.72
CA SER A 57 4.67 42.36 -23.95
C SER A 57 4.31 42.34 -22.46
N PHE A 58 4.06 43.50 -21.84
CA PHE A 58 3.64 43.57 -20.44
C PHE A 58 2.24 42.98 -20.23
N LEU A 59 1.30 43.25 -21.13
CA LEU A 59 -0.05 42.67 -21.07
C LEU A 59 0.00 41.14 -21.22
N LEU A 60 0.76 40.63 -22.20
CA LEU A 60 0.95 39.19 -22.39
C LEU A 60 1.63 38.54 -21.18
N ALA A 61 2.62 39.20 -20.58
CA ALA A 61 3.27 38.70 -19.38
C ALA A 61 2.30 38.65 -18.19
N ALA A 62 1.48 39.70 -18.01
CA ALA A 62 0.47 39.75 -16.95
C ALA A 62 -0.61 38.68 -17.14
N GLU A 63 -1.13 38.50 -18.35
CA GLU A 63 -2.11 37.47 -18.69
C GLU A 63 -1.53 36.07 -18.46
N LYS A 64 -0.28 35.82 -18.87
CA LYS A 64 0.40 34.55 -18.62
C LYS A 64 0.57 34.28 -17.12
N SER A 65 0.94 35.29 -16.33
CA SER A 65 1.06 35.15 -14.88
C SER A 65 -0.29 34.90 -14.21
N GLU A 66 -1.36 35.55 -14.67
CA GLU A 66 -2.71 35.32 -14.16
C GLU A 66 -3.22 33.91 -14.51
N ALA A 67 -2.98 33.45 -15.74
CA ALA A 67 -3.31 32.10 -16.18
C ALA A 67 -2.55 31.05 -15.35
N ALA A 68 -1.24 31.21 -15.19
CA ALA A 68 -0.42 30.33 -14.36
C ALA A 68 -0.87 30.31 -12.90
N ARG A 69 -1.27 31.47 -12.34
CA ARG A 69 -1.80 31.55 -10.98
C ARG A 69 -3.11 30.79 -10.85
N ARG A 70 -4.04 30.97 -11.80
CA ARG A 70 -5.32 30.24 -11.82
C ARG A 70 -5.12 28.73 -11.96
N GLU A 71 -4.21 28.30 -12.81
CA GLU A 71 -3.86 26.89 -12.98
C GLU A 71 -3.31 26.31 -11.67
N ALA A 72 -2.35 27.00 -11.04
CA ALA A 72 -1.79 26.58 -9.76
C ALA A 72 -2.84 26.55 -8.63
N GLU A 73 -3.75 27.53 -8.58
CA GLU A 73 -4.88 27.55 -7.62
C GLU A 73 -5.82 26.35 -7.85
N GLN A 74 -6.13 26.03 -9.12
CA GLN A 74 -6.96 24.88 -9.46
C GLN A 74 -6.28 23.55 -9.12
N GLU A 75 -5.01 23.39 -9.45
CA GLU A 75 -4.23 22.20 -9.09
C GLU A 75 -4.14 22.04 -7.57
N HIS A 76 -3.89 23.12 -6.84
CA HIS A 76 -3.85 23.10 -5.38
C HIS A 76 -5.18 22.64 -4.79
N LEU A 77 -6.31 23.17 -5.27
CA LEU A 77 -7.64 22.73 -4.84
C LEU A 77 -7.90 21.26 -5.16
N GLN A 78 -7.51 20.79 -6.35
CA GLN A 78 -7.63 19.37 -6.71
C GLN A 78 -6.79 18.46 -5.82
N ILE A 79 -5.56 18.87 -5.50
CA ILE A 79 -4.67 18.12 -4.60
C ILE A 79 -5.26 18.09 -3.19
N GLN A 80 -5.78 19.22 -2.70
CA GLN A 80 -6.40 19.29 -1.37
C GLN A 80 -7.62 18.35 -1.26
N VAL A 81 -8.49 18.32 -2.29
CA VAL A 81 -9.63 17.40 -2.34
C VAL A 81 -9.18 15.94 -2.41
N LYS A 82 -8.12 15.64 -3.19
CA LYS A 82 -7.55 14.29 -3.25
C LYS A 82 -6.98 13.88 -1.88
N LEU A 83 -6.29 14.80 -1.19
CA LEU A 83 -5.69 14.54 0.11
C LEU A 83 -6.76 14.26 1.17
N SER A 84 -7.80 15.10 1.26
CA SER A 84 -8.90 14.88 2.20
C SER A 84 -9.64 13.56 1.93
N LYS A 85 -9.81 13.21 0.65
CA LYS A 85 -10.40 11.91 0.28
C LYS A 85 -9.50 10.75 0.68
N LEU A 86 -8.19 10.87 0.48
CA LEU A 86 -7.22 9.83 0.86
C LEU A 86 -7.18 9.63 2.38
N GLU A 87 -7.15 10.71 3.17
CA GLU A 87 -7.22 10.66 4.63
C GLU A 87 -8.49 9.94 5.10
N SER A 88 -9.66 10.37 4.59
CA SER A 88 -10.93 9.72 4.91
C SER A 88 -10.96 8.24 4.52
N THR A 89 -10.40 7.88 3.36
CA THR A 89 -10.36 6.47 2.90
C THR A 89 -9.41 5.64 3.74
N ALA A 90 -8.28 6.21 4.17
CA ALA A 90 -7.31 5.54 5.04
C ALA A 90 -7.92 5.24 6.41
N ASP A 91 -8.59 6.22 7.02
CA ASP A 91 -9.27 6.02 8.31
C ASP A 91 -10.39 4.98 8.22
N GLU A 92 -11.19 5.02 7.15
CA GLU A 92 -12.23 4.03 6.90
C GLU A 92 -11.64 2.63 6.69
N SER A 93 -10.54 2.52 5.94
CA SER A 93 -9.83 1.25 5.72
C SER A 93 -9.29 0.67 7.02
N VAL A 94 -8.68 1.50 7.88
CA VAL A 94 -8.18 1.09 9.19
C VAL A 94 -9.33 0.66 10.10
N ALA A 95 -10.44 1.39 10.13
CA ALA A 95 -11.61 1.04 10.92
C ALA A 95 -12.21 -0.30 10.47
N ARG A 96 -12.34 -0.50 9.16
CA ARG A 96 -12.85 -1.75 8.56
C ARG A 96 -11.93 -2.92 8.87
N ALA A 97 -10.62 -2.76 8.70
CA ALA A 97 -9.64 -3.80 9.02
C ALA A 97 -9.68 -4.20 10.50
N LYS A 98 -9.88 -3.24 11.42
CA LYS A 98 -10.05 -3.53 12.86
C LYS A 98 -11.33 -4.30 13.14
N ALA A 99 -12.45 -3.93 12.50
CA ALA A 99 -13.72 -4.65 12.65
C ALA A 99 -13.62 -6.08 12.11
N GLU A 100 -13.07 -6.26 10.91
CA GLU A 100 -12.84 -7.58 10.30
C GLU A 100 -11.90 -8.44 11.15
N ALA A 101 -10.83 -7.87 11.68
CA ALA A 101 -9.92 -8.59 12.58
C ALA A 101 -10.60 -9.02 13.89
N ALA A 102 -11.49 -8.20 14.45
CA ALA A 102 -12.25 -8.55 15.66
C ALA A 102 -13.23 -9.70 15.38
N ASP A 103 -13.94 -9.65 14.25
CA ASP A 103 -14.87 -10.70 13.84
C ASP A 103 -14.15 -12.01 13.53
N LEU A 104 -13.04 -11.95 12.80
CA LEU A 104 -12.20 -13.12 12.51
C LEU A 104 -11.67 -13.74 13.80
N ARG A 105 -11.18 -12.91 14.74
CA ARG A 105 -10.71 -13.39 16.05
C ARG A 105 -11.83 -14.11 16.81
N LYS A 106 -13.05 -13.58 16.79
CA LYS A 106 -14.21 -14.21 17.43
C LYS A 106 -14.52 -15.56 16.78
N GLN A 107 -14.52 -15.63 15.45
CA GLN A 107 -14.75 -16.89 14.72
C GLN A 107 -13.67 -17.92 15.03
N MET A 108 -12.40 -17.53 15.02
CA MET A 108 -11.28 -18.41 15.36
C MET A 108 -11.39 -18.96 16.78
N LEU A 109 -11.83 -18.15 17.75
CA LEU A 109 -12.04 -18.62 19.12
C LEU A 109 -13.18 -19.66 19.21
N VAL A 110 -14.31 -19.39 18.56
CA VAL A 110 -15.44 -20.34 18.50
C VAL A 110 -15.03 -21.66 17.84
N GLU A 111 -14.28 -21.58 16.74
CA GLU A 111 -13.78 -22.77 16.04
C GLU A 111 -12.77 -23.54 16.90
N ALA A 112 -11.83 -22.85 17.54
CA ALA A 112 -10.86 -23.45 18.44
C ALA A 112 -11.53 -24.16 19.64
N GLU A 113 -12.57 -23.57 20.21
CA GLU A 113 -13.37 -24.20 21.27
C GLU A 113 -14.10 -25.45 20.76
N ALA A 114 -14.70 -25.37 19.57
CA ALA A 114 -15.39 -26.50 18.94
C ALA A 114 -14.43 -27.67 18.65
N ILE A 115 -13.25 -27.37 18.10
CA ILE A 115 -12.19 -28.35 17.85
C ILE A 115 -11.72 -28.96 19.16
N SER A 116 -11.44 -28.14 20.17
CA SER A 116 -10.99 -28.61 21.49
C SER A 116 -12.01 -29.55 22.13
N LYS A 117 -13.30 -29.24 22.01
CA LYS A 117 -14.38 -30.10 22.51
C LYS A 117 -14.45 -31.42 21.74
N ARG A 118 -14.29 -31.40 20.41
CA ARG A 118 -14.24 -32.62 19.58
C ARG A 118 -13.06 -33.50 19.96
N ILE A 119 -11.86 -32.93 20.10
CA ILE A 119 -10.65 -33.67 20.50
C ILE A 119 -10.87 -34.35 21.86
N LYS A 120 -11.47 -33.66 22.84
CA LYS A 120 -11.78 -34.26 24.15
C LYS A 120 -12.73 -35.45 24.03
N ILE A 121 -13.78 -35.34 23.22
CA ILE A 121 -14.74 -36.42 23.01
C ILE A 121 -14.07 -37.61 22.32
N GLU A 122 -13.28 -37.35 21.29
CA GLU A 122 -12.54 -38.37 20.55
C GLU A 122 -11.52 -39.09 21.44
N ALA A 123 -10.76 -38.34 22.26
CA ALA A 123 -9.81 -38.89 23.21
C ALA A 123 -10.49 -39.77 24.27
N ASP A 124 -11.64 -39.36 24.81
CA ASP A 124 -12.41 -40.16 25.77
C ASP A 124 -12.94 -41.45 25.13
N LEU A 125 -13.44 -41.38 23.90
CA LEU A 125 -13.90 -42.54 23.15
C LEU A 125 -12.75 -43.50 22.85
N ALA A 126 -11.61 -42.98 22.39
CA ALA A 126 -10.40 -43.76 22.13
C ALA A 126 -9.89 -44.44 23.41
N ALA A 127 -9.83 -43.72 24.52
CA ALA A 127 -9.44 -44.28 25.82
C ALA A 127 -10.38 -45.42 26.26
N LYS A 128 -11.69 -45.25 26.10
CA LYS A 128 -12.67 -46.31 26.39
C LYS A 128 -12.46 -47.54 25.52
N MET A 129 -12.24 -47.35 24.21
CA MET A 129 -11.96 -48.47 23.31
C MET A 129 -10.67 -49.19 23.68
N GLU A 130 -9.62 -48.45 24.04
CA GLU A 130 -8.34 -49.03 24.41
C GLU A 130 -8.42 -49.81 25.73
N ILE A 131 -9.15 -49.30 26.72
CA ILE A 131 -9.43 -50.04 27.97
C ILE A 131 -10.17 -51.34 27.68
N GLN A 132 -11.17 -51.33 26.78
CA GLN A 132 -11.89 -52.55 26.42
C GLN A 132 -10.99 -53.55 25.69
N ARG A 133 -10.14 -53.08 24.76
CA ARG A 133 -9.15 -53.92 24.09
C ARG A 133 -8.17 -54.54 25.09
N ALA A 134 -7.61 -53.73 26.00
CA ALA A 134 -6.70 -54.21 27.04
C ALA A 134 -7.36 -55.27 27.93
N LYS A 135 -8.63 -55.08 28.32
CA LYS A 135 -9.39 -56.09 29.09
C LYS A 135 -9.56 -57.40 28.33
N ILE A 136 -9.88 -57.35 27.03
CA ILE A 136 -10.05 -58.54 26.20
C ILE A 136 -8.71 -59.27 26.06
N THR A 137 -7.62 -58.55 25.79
CA THR A 137 -6.28 -59.12 25.68
C THR A 137 -5.86 -59.78 26.99
N LEU A 138 -5.99 -59.08 28.13
CA LEU A 138 -5.65 -59.63 29.44
C LEU A 138 -6.47 -60.89 29.77
N ARG A 139 -7.78 -60.88 29.48
CA ARG A 139 -8.62 -62.06 29.68
C ARG A 139 -8.18 -63.24 28.81
N LYS A 140 -7.78 -62.98 27.56
CA LYS A 140 -7.28 -64.02 26.65
C LYS A 140 -5.98 -64.62 27.17
N GLU A 141 -5.04 -63.80 27.62
CA GLU A 141 -3.77 -64.24 28.20
C GLU A 141 -4.00 -65.07 29.47
N LEU A 142 -4.84 -64.59 30.40
CA LEU A 142 -5.19 -65.32 31.62
C LEU A 142 -5.83 -66.67 31.33
N VAL A 143 -6.74 -66.76 30.35
CA VAL A 143 -7.36 -68.03 29.95
C VAL A 143 -6.32 -68.98 29.35
N GLN A 144 -5.42 -68.48 28.50
CA GLN A 144 -4.35 -69.30 27.92
C GLN A 144 -3.40 -69.83 28.99
N GLU A 145 -3.02 -68.99 29.96
CA GLU A 145 -2.13 -69.39 31.05
C GLU A 145 -2.80 -70.35 32.02
N ALA A 146 -4.09 -70.15 32.35
CA ALA A 146 -4.87 -71.08 33.15
C ALA A 146 -5.03 -72.45 32.48
N ILE A 147 -5.28 -72.49 31.16
CA ILE A 147 -5.31 -73.74 30.38
C ILE A 147 -3.94 -74.41 30.40
N GLY A 148 -2.86 -73.63 30.23
CA GLY A 148 -1.48 -74.13 30.33
C GLY A 148 -1.18 -74.78 31.67
N ALA A 149 -1.48 -74.07 32.77
CA ALA A 149 -1.30 -74.57 34.13
C ALA A 149 -2.17 -75.81 34.43
N ALA A 150 -3.43 -75.80 33.99
CA ALA A 150 -4.33 -76.95 34.12
C ALA A 150 -3.82 -78.17 33.35
N ARG A 151 -3.28 -77.97 32.13
CA ARG A 151 -2.66 -79.04 31.33
C ARG A 151 -1.45 -79.63 32.04
N THR A 152 -0.54 -78.79 32.53
CA THR A 152 0.63 -79.27 33.31
C THR A 152 0.19 -80.04 34.56
N GLN A 153 -0.83 -79.55 35.28
CA GLN A 153 -1.35 -80.24 36.46
C GLN A 153 -1.99 -81.59 36.12
N LEU A 154 -2.77 -81.68 35.04
CA LEU A 154 -3.36 -82.92 34.54
C LEU A 154 -2.27 -83.92 34.13
N ASP A 155 -1.27 -83.48 33.36
CA ASP A 155 -0.15 -84.34 32.94
C ASP A 155 0.60 -84.91 34.16
N THR A 156 0.67 -84.18 35.27
CA THR A 156 1.41 -84.61 36.48
C THR A 156 0.56 -85.46 37.44
N LYS A 157 -0.78 -85.35 37.42
CA LYS A 157 -1.68 -85.96 38.42
C LYS A 157 -2.66 -87.00 37.90
N VAL A 158 -2.78 -87.22 36.59
CA VAL A 158 -3.66 -88.24 36.02
C VAL A 158 -3.19 -89.65 36.40
N THR A 159 -4.09 -90.44 36.95
CA THR A 159 -3.85 -91.83 37.37
C THR A 159 -4.49 -92.85 36.41
N ALA A 160 -4.13 -94.12 36.51
CA ALA A 160 -4.68 -95.18 35.66
C ALA A 160 -6.20 -95.37 35.84
N GLU A 161 -6.73 -95.16 37.05
CA GLU A 161 -8.17 -95.19 37.36
C GLU A 161 -8.93 -94.08 36.64
N ASP A 162 -8.36 -92.87 36.54
CA ASP A 162 -8.98 -91.76 35.79
C ASP A 162 -9.08 -92.06 34.30
N HIS A 163 -8.09 -92.74 33.72
CA HIS A 163 -8.12 -93.18 32.32
C HIS A 163 -9.27 -94.15 32.05
N GLN A 164 -9.46 -95.15 32.91
CA GLN A 164 -10.55 -96.11 32.78
C GLN A 164 -11.92 -95.44 32.94
N ARG A 165 -12.05 -94.47 33.87
CA ARG A 165 -13.27 -93.69 34.07
C ARG A 165 -13.59 -92.76 32.89
N LEU A 166 -12.58 -92.19 32.25
CA LEU A 166 -12.75 -91.38 31.03
C LEU A 166 -13.24 -92.23 29.85
N GLN A 167 -12.68 -93.43 29.66
CA GLN A 167 -13.10 -94.36 28.60
C GLN A 167 -14.56 -94.81 28.76
N SER A 168 -15.00 -95.13 29.98
CA SER A 168 -16.40 -95.52 30.23
C SER A 168 -17.38 -94.36 30.01
N ASN A 169 -17.03 -93.15 30.44
CA ASN A 169 -17.85 -91.95 30.21
C ASN A 169 -17.94 -91.54 28.74
N PHE A 170 -16.89 -91.77 27.94
CA PHE A 170 -16.91 -91.50 26.49
C PHE A 170 -17.91 -92.43 25.78
N ILE A 171 -17.89 -93.72 26.10
CA ILE A 171 -18.83 -94.71 25.54
C ILE A 171 -20.28 -94.35 25.91
N ASN A 172 -20.52 -93.96 27.16
CA ASN A 172 -21.86 -93.59 27.62
C ASN A 172 -22.38 -92.29 26.95
N ASN A 173 -21.53 -91.27 26.75
CA ASN A 173 -21.95 -90.02 26.11
C ASN A 173 -22.22 -90.20 24.60
N ILE A 174 -21.47 -91.05 23.91
CA ILE A 174 -21.74 -91.37 22.50
C ILE A 174 -23.08 -92.09 22.36
N GLN A 175 -23.41 -93.01 23.26
CA GLN A 175 -24.71 -93.68 23.28
C GLN A 175 -25.87 -92.72 23.57
N ALA A 176 -25.65 -91.67 24.38
CA ALA A 176 -26.66 -90.66 24.69
C ALA A 176 -26.95 -89.69 23.53
N VAL A 177 -26.00 -89.47 22.62
CA VAL A 177 -26.17 -88.61 21.42
C VAL A 177 -26.73 -89.40 20.22
N GLN A 178 -26.71 -90.73 20.26
CA GLN A 178 -27.31 -91.63 19.25
C GLN A 178 -28.77 -92.04 19.53
N ARG A 179 -29.40 -91.49 20.57
CA ARG A 179 -30.86 -91.56 20.80
C ARG A 179 -31.50 -90.21 20.52
#